data_AF-A0A4R2E5M4-F1
#
_entry.id   AF-A0A4R2E5M4-F1
#
_cell.length_a   1.000
_cell.length_b   1.000
_cell.length_c   1.000
_cell.angle_alpha   90.00
_cell.angle_beta   90.00
_cell.angle_gamma   90.00
#
_symmetry.space_group_name_H-M   'P 1'
#
loop_
_entity.id
_entity.type
_entity.pdbx_description
1 polymer ?
#
loop_
_entity_poly.entity_id
_entity_poly.type
_entity_poly.pdbx_seq_one_letter_code
_entity_poly.pdbx_strand_id
1 'polypeptide(L)' 'MADKDFIPTEAGFYWAKTDDFKWFNAIVHVVGTAPFFRIEGWNHHKEKQFTDLSIISEWGPKIESP' A
#
# COMPACT_ATOMS: atom_id res chain seq x y z
N MET A 1 -2.49 -9.80 -12.51
CA MET A 1 -3.45 -8.68 -12.65
C MET A 1 -3.48 -8.01 -11.29
N ALA A 2 -3.21 -6.72 -11.22
CA ALA A 2 -3.46 -5.95 -10.00
C ALA A 2 -4.98 -5.74 -9.90
N ASP A 3 -5.51 -5.96 -8.70
CA ASP A 3 -6.93 -5.95 -8.45
C ASP A 3 -7.32 -4.58 -7.90
N LYS A 4 -8.23 -3.89 -8.58
CA LYS A 4 -8.57 -2.50 -8.28
C LYS A 4 -9.24 -2.37 -6.90
N ASP A 5 -9.83 -3.46 -6.42
CA ASP A 5 -10.54 -3.53 -5.14
C ASP A 5 -9.70 -4.15 -4.01
N PHE A 6 -8.47 -4.58 -4.30
CA PHE A 6 -7.58 -5.11 -3.28
C PHE A 6 -7.01 -3.97 -2.42
N ILE A 7 -7.18 -4.10 -1.11
CA ILE A 7 -6.56 -3.24 -0.11
C ILE A 7 -5.72 -4.13 0.81
N PRO A 8 -4.43 -3.83 1.03
CA PRO A 8 -3.57 -4.65 1.89
C PRO A 8 -4.07 -4.73 3.33
N THR A 9 -4.31 -5.95 3.83
CA THR A 9 -4.72 -6.20 5.23
C THR A 9 -3.58 -6.73 6.10
N GLU A 10 -2.39 -6.91 5.53
CA GLU A 10 -1.21 -7.38 6.24
C GLU A 10 -0.05 -6.40 6.06
N ALA A 11 0.77 -6.25 7.10
CA ALA A 11 2.00 -5.49 7.00
C ALA A 11 3.00 -6.15 6.03
N GLY A 12 3.80 -5.33 5.36
CA GLY A 12 4.82 -5.78 4.40
C GLY A 12 5.11 -4.78 3.30
N PHE A 13 5.87 -5.21 2.30
CA PHE A 13 6.15 -4.42 1.11
C PHE A 13 5.16 -4.77 0.00
N TYR A 14 4.62 -3.75 -0.66
CA TYR A 14 3.66 -3.91 -1.75
C TYR A 14 4.04 -3.01 -2.91
N TRP A 15 3.67 -3.40 -4.12
CA TRP A 15 3.56 -2.45 -5.22
C TRP A 15 2.31 -1.60 -5.06
N ALA A 16 2.44 -0.29 -5.28
CA ALA A 16 1.30 0.62 -5.30
C ALA A 16 1.48 1.63 -6.44
N LYS A 17 0.36 2.07 -7.01
CA LYS A 17 0.34 3.04 -8.11
C LYS A 17 -0.44 4.28 -7.71
N THR A 18 0.16 5.44 -7.94
CA THR A 18 -0.52 6.73 -7.75
C THR A 18 -1.37 7.11 -8.96
N ASP A 19 -2.27 8.08 -8.80
CA ASP A 19 -3.11 8.63 -9.89
C ASP A 19 -2.30 9.21 -11.07
N ASP A 20 -1.06 9.65 -10.83
CA ASP A 20 -0.12 10.08 -11.89
C ASP A 20 0.53 8.90 -12.64
N PHE A 21 -0.06 7.70 -12.52
CA PHE A 21 0.32 6.46 -13.20
C PHE A 21 1.72 5.91 -12.84
N LYS A 22 2.31 6.31 -11.72
CA LYS A 22 3.62 5.83 -11.28
C LYS A 22 3.53 4.72 -10.25
N TRP A 23 4.19 3.61 -10.54
CA TRP A 23 4.39 2.51 -9.57
C TRP A 23 5.51 2.84 -8.60
N PHE A 24 5.32 2.49 -7.33
CA PHE A 24 6.32 2.61 -6.29
C PHE A 24 6.19 1.49 -5.25
N ASN A 25 7.25 1.27 -4.47
CA ASN A 25 7.23 0.32 -3.36
C ASN A 25 6.64 1.01 -2.13
N ALA A 26 5.48 0.54 -1.71
CA ALA A 26 4.82 0.95 -0.49
C ALA A 26 5.22 0.01 0.65
N ILE A 27 5.67 0.57 1.76
CA ILE A 27 5.77 -0.15 3.02
C ILE A 27 4.43 0.01 3.71
N VAL A 28 3.74 -1.10 3.95
CA VAL A 28 2.43 -1.11 4.61
C VAL A 28 2.59 -1.56 6.04
N HIS A 29 2.03 -0.78 6.95
CA HIS A 29 1.83 -1.11 8.35
C HIS A 29 0.33 -1.11 8.64
N VAL A 30 -0.18 -2.21 9.21
CA VAL A 30 -1.60 -2.35 9.55
C VAL A 30 -1.75 -2.24 11.05
N VAL A 31 -2.52 -1.27 11.50
CA VAL A 31 -2.74 -0.96 12.92
C VAL A 31 -4.15 -1.38 13.30
N GLY A 32 -4.27 -2.26 14.29
CA GLY A 32 -5.56 -2.80 14.76
C GLY A 32 -5.83 -4.22 14.27
N THR A 33 -7.08 -4.66 14.39
CA THR A 33 -7.52 -6.00 13.96
C THR A 33 -8.86 -5.91 13.26
N ALA A 34 -9.13 -6.81 12.32
CA ALA A 34 -10.40 -6.84 11.62
C ALA A 34 -11.59 -6.93 12.61
N PRO A 35 -12.67 -6.15 12.41
CA PRO A 35 -12.95 -5.27 11.26
C PRO A 35 -12.44 -3.82 11.44
N PHE A 36 -11.84 -3.47 12.58
CA PHE A 36 -11.40 -2.12 12.91
C PHE A 36 -9.88 -2.00 12.82
N PHE A 37 -9.39 -1.80 11.60
CA PHE A 37 -7.98 -1.55 11.34
C PHE A 37 -7.79 -0.29 10.50
N ARG A 38 -6.61 0.32 10.62
CA ARG A 38 -6.13 1.39 9.75
C ARG A 38 -4.88 0.91 9.04
N ILE A 39 -4.72 1.36 7.80
CA ILE A 39 -3.52 1.12 7.00
C ILE A 39 -2.71 2.40 6.99
N GLU A 40 -1.44 2.27 7.32
CA GLU A 40 -0.44 3.31 7.20
C GLU A 40 0.56 2.87 6.15
N GLY A 41 0.78 3.72 5.16
CA GLY A 41 1.71 3.47 4.08
C GLY A 41 2.93 4.39 4.16
N TRP A 42 4.05 3.91 3.63
CA TRP A 42 5.24 4.71 3.39
C TRP A 42 5.66 4.57 1.95
N ASN A 43 5.78 5.68 1.22
CA ASN A 43 6.36 5.69 -0.10
C ASN A 43 7.89 5.67 0.07
N HIS A 44 8.50 4.51 -0.16
CA HIS A 44 9.94 4.33 0.03
C HIS A 44 10.77 5.27 -0.86
N HIS A 45 10.30 5.55 -2.09
CA HIS A 45 11.02 6.41 -3.03
C HIS A 45 11.01 7.89 -2.63
N LYS A 46 9.91 8.39 -2.07
CA LYS A 46 9.76 9.79 -1.66
C LYS A 46 10.04 10.02 -0.17
N GLU A 47 10.40 8.96 0.56
CA GLU A 47 10.56 8.94 2.01
C GLU A 47 9.41 9.64 2.75
N LYS A 48 8.17 9.37 2.34
CA LYS A 48 6.98 10.06 2.86
C LYS A 48 5.90 9.09 3.33
N GLN A 49 5.41 9.31 4.54
CA GLN A 49 4.23 8.62 5.07
C GLN A 49 2.95 9.06 4.36
N PHE A 50 2.01 8.14 4.20
CA PHE A 50 0.65 8.42 3.80
C PHE A 50 -0.32 7.57 4.63
N THR A 51 -1.40 8.18 5.08
CA THR A 51 -2.52 7.50 5.76
C THR A 51 -3.81 7.60 4.95
N ASP A 52 -3.85 8.52 4.00
CA ASP A 52 -4.90 8.62 2.99
C ASP A 52 -4.58 7.65 1.85
N LEU A 53 -5.39 6.60 1.72
CA LEU A 53 -5.24 5.59 0.68
C LEU A 53 -5.84 6.04 -0.66
N SER A 54 -6.62 7.13 -0.69
CA SER A 54 -7.24 7.61 -1.93
C SER A 54 -6.20 8.09 -2.97
N ILE A 55 -4.97 8.36 -2.54
CA ILE A 55 -3.85 8.67 -3.43
C ILE A 55 -3.37 7.45 -4.25
N ILE A 56 -3.81 6.25 -3.88
CA ILE A 56 -3.46 4.98 -4.53
C ILE A 56 -4.60 4.57 -5.45
N SER A 57 -4.33 4.60 -6.75
CA SER A 57 -5.28 4.18 -7.78
C SER A 57 -5.35 2.67 -7.94
N GLU A 58 -4.28 1.96 -7.57
CA GLU A 58 -4.11 0.52 -7.81
C GLU A 58 -3.10 -0.07 -6.84
N TRP A 59 -3.45 -1.19 -6.20
CA TRP A 59 -2.53 -2.00 -5.40
C TRP A 59 -2.05 -3.21 -6.20
N GLY A 60 -0.74 -3.42 -6.19
CA GLY A 60 -0.08 -4.58 -6.76
C GLY A 60 0.19 -5.67 -5.72
N PRO A 61 0.85 -6.77 -6.14
CA PRO A 61 1.14 -7.89 -5.25
C PRO A 61 2.09 -7.48 -4.11
N LYS A 62 2.01 -8.24 -3.01
CA LYS A 62 3.01 -8.21 -1.93
C LYS A 62 4.36 -8.65 -2.50
N ILE A 63 5.40 -7.93 -2.14
CA ILE A 63 6.77 -8.24 -2.52
C ILE A 63 7.29 -9.24 -1.51
N GLU A 64 7.55 -10.46 -1.97
CA GLU A 64 8.25 -11.45 -1.18
C GLU A 64 9.70 -10.98 -0.99
N SER A 65 10.07 -10.70 0.26
CA SER A 65 11.48 -10.55 0.59
C SER A 65 12.12 -11.94 0.48
N PRO A 66 13.33 -12.06 -0.10
CA PRO A 66 14.11 -13.29 -0.01
C PRO A 66 14.39 -13.69 1.44
#